data_AF-A0A3B9LH59-F1
#
_entry.id   AF-A0A3B9LH59-F1
#
_cell.length_a   1.000
_cell.length_b   1.000
_cell.length_c   1.000
_cell.angle_alpha   90.00
_cell.angle_beta   90.00
_cell.angle_gamma   90.00
#
_symmetry.space_group_name_H-M   'P 1'
#
loop_
_entity.id
_entity.type
_entity.pdbx_description
1 polymer ?
#
loop_
_entity_poly.entity_id
_entity_poly.type
_entity_poly.pdbx_seq_one_letter_code
_entity_poly.pdbx_strand_id
1 'polypeptide(L)'
;MDFGLFDYEEPYARPRRRTNYFAWTVAILLLTGLAFVAWLGSFYIFDQPERPNSYRILQRLHKIEPPKRFELTAAPAGEFLNAKQLYDRYVAMGAAELAKANAELARNYIRNYTQVRGLVPYVTGRYIMMEARELGPNDVFTSGMVALTNAVDHGE
;
A
#
# COMPACT_ATOMS: atom_id res chain seq x y z
N MET A 1 -70.80 -55.92 14.64
CA MET A 1 -69.97 -55.60 13.46
C MET A 1 -69.20 -54.34 13.82
N ASP A 2 -67.92 -54.48 14.13
CA ASP A 2 -67.03 -53.37 14.44
C ASP A 2 -66.77 -52.55 13.18
N PHE A 3 -67.17 -51.28 13.21
CA PHE A 3 -66.77 -50.31 12.21
C PHE A 3 -65.45 -49.70 12.65
N GLY A 4 -64.34 -50.30 12.20
CA GLY A 4 -63.02 -49.71 12.31
C GLY A 4 -62.99 -48.35 11.62
N LEU A 5 -62.76 -47.29 12.39
CA LEU A 5 -62.40 -45.98 11.89
C LEU A 5 -61.08 -46.11 11.13
N PHE A 6 -61.14 -46.01 9.81
CA PHE A 6 -59.95 -45.86 8.98
C PHE A 6 -59.39 -44.46 9.21
N ASP A 7 -58.35 -44.39 10.03
CA ASP A 7 -57.51 -43.22 10.20
C ASP A 7 -56.73 -43.03 8.89
N TYR A 8 -57.16 -42.06 8.07
CA TYR A 8 -56.42 -41.67 6.88
C TYR A 8 -55.19 -40.86 7.33
N GLU A 9 -54.05 -41.52 7.52
CA GLU A 9 -52.76 -40.84 7.68
C GLU A 9 -52.43 -40.04 6.40
N GLU A 10 -52.53 -38.71 6.44
CA GLU A 10 -52.01 -37.81 5.40
C GLU A 10 -50.47 -37.89 5.35
N PRO A 11 -49.83 -38.39 4.27
CA PRO A 11 -48.40 -38.66 4.30
C PRO A 11 -47.51 -37.49 3.84
N TYR A 12 -47.94 -36.22 3.91
CA TYR A 12 -47.09 -35.11 3.42
C TYR A 12 -47.29 -33.75 4.14
N ALA A 13 -47.16 -33.69 5.46
CA ALA A 13 -46.88 -32.42 6.12
C ALA A 13 -45.39 -32.06 5.96
N ARG A 14 -44.98 -31.52 4.78
CA ARG A 14 -43.65 -30.89 4.67
C ARG A 14 -43.59 -29.76 5.70
N PRO A 15 -42.60 -29.73 6.62
CA PRO A 15 -42.48 -28.63 7.56
C PRO A 15 -42.33 -27.36 6.76
N ARG A 16 -43.30 -26.45 6.91
CA ARG A 16 -43.34 -25.16 6.23
C ARG A 16 -42.23 -24.31 6.85
N ARG A 17 -40.99 -24.49 6.39
CA ARG A 17 -39.84 -23.65 6.73
C ARG A 17 -40.21 -22.24 6.33
N ARG A 18 -40.69 -21.45 7.30
CA ARG A 18 -40.93 -20.02 7.13
C ARG A 18 -39.56 -19.36 7.07
N THR A 19 -39.00 -19.31 5.87
CA THR A 19 -37.81 -18.52 5.59
C THR A 19 -38.14 -17.08 5.91
N ASN A 20 -37.51 -16.52 6.95
CA ASN A 20 -37.74 -15.15 7.36
C ASN A 20 -37.10 -14.22 6.32
N TYR A 21 -37.88 -13.81 5.32
CA TYR A 21 -37.42 -12.98 4.21
C TYR A 21 -36.81 -11.65 4.69
N PHE A 22 -37.28 -11.09 5.81
CA PHE A 22 -36.70 -9.87 6.39
C PHE A 22 -35.30 -10.11 6.98
N ALA A 23 -35.12 -11.21 7.71
CA ALA A 23 -33.78 -11.57 8.20
C ALA A 23 -32.81 -11.85 7.03
N TRP A 24 -33.31 -12.48 5.96
CA TRP A 24 -32.53 -12.75 4.76
C TRP A 24 -32.17 -11.48 3.97
N THR A 25 -33.07 -10.50 3.85
CA THR A 25 -32.73 -9.22 3.20
C THR A 25 -31.70 -8.44 3.99
N VAL A 26 -31.83 -8.39 5.32
CA VAL A 26 -30.81 -7.78 6.19
C VAL A 26 -29.46 -8.51 6.06
N ALA A 27 -29.46 -9.84 6.02
CA ALA A 27 -28.24 -10.62 5.85
C ALA A 27 -27.56 -10.35 4.49
N ILE A 28 -28.34 -10.28 3.40
CA ILE A 28 -27.82 -9.95 2.06
C ILE A 28 -27.25 -8.53 2.04
N LEU A 29 -27.91 -7.56 2.69
CA LEU A 29 -27.45 -6.17 2.75
C LEU A 29 -26.14 -6.04 3.56
N LEU A 30 -26.01 -6.80 4.65
CA LEU A 30 -24.77 -6.89 5.42
C LEU A 30 -23.64 -7.53 4.59
N LEU A 31 -23.94 -8.59 3.85
CA LEU A 31 -22.97 -9.27 2.99
C LEU A 31 -22.53 -8.40 1.81
N THR A 32 -23.43 -7.64 1.19
CA THR A 32 -23.05 -6.69 0.14
C THR A 32 -22.19 -5.57 0.70
N GLY A 33 -22.55 -5.02 1.87
CA GLY A 33 -21.73 -4.03 2.58
C GLY A 33 -20.32 -4.56 2.89
N LEU A 34 -20.22 -5.77 3.44
CA LEU A 34 -18.94 -6.45 3.69
C LEU A 34 -18.15 -6.70 2.41
N ALA A 35 -18.81 -7.09 1.31
CA ALA A 35 -18.16 -7.27 0.03
C ALA A 35 -17.61 -5.96 -0.52
N PHE A 36 -18.36 -4.85 -0.41
CA PHE A 36 -17.86 -3.52 -0.79
C PHE A 36 -16.70 -3.07 0.09
N VAL A 37 -16.76 -3.29 1.40
CA VAL A 37 -15.65 -2.97 2.32
C VAL A 37 -14.42 -3.82 2.03
N ALA A 38 -14.58 -5.11 1.76
CA ALA A 38 -13.48 -5.99 1.38
C ALA A 38 -12.87 -5.58 0.02
N TRP A 39 -13.72 -5.17 -0.93
CA TRP A 39 -13.29 -4.71 -2.26
C TRP A 39 -12.56 -3.36 -2.19
N LEU A 40 -13.12 -2.36 -1.52
CA LEU A 40 -12.49 -1.05 -1.31
C LEU A 40 -11.25 -1.16 -0.44
N GLY A 41 -11.27 -1.98 0.61
CA GLY A 41 -10.13 -2.25 1.48
C GLY A 41 -8.98 -2.90 0.73
N SER A 42 -9.28 -3.81 -0.20
CA SER A 42 -8.28 -4.38 -1.11
C SER A 42 -7.60 -3.28 -1.92
N PHE A 43 -8.35 -2.42 -2.61
CA PHE A 43 -7.75 -1.29 -3.34
C PHE A 43 -6.93 -0.36 -2.45
N TYR A 44 -7.43 0.02 -1.28
CA TYR A 44 -6.74 0.92 -0.36
C TYR A 44 -5.40 0.36 0.16
N ILE A 45 -5.33 -0.95 0.36
CA ILE A 45 -4.10 -1.65 0.81
C ILE A 45 -3.11 -1.81 -0.36
N PHE A 46 -3.58 -2.09 -1.58
CA PHE A 46 -2.71 -2.35 -2.73
C PHE A 46 -2.24 -1.08 -3.48
N ASP A 47 -2.98 0.02 -3.39
CA ASP A 47 -2.72 1.22 -4.21
C ASP A 47 -1.59 2.13 -3.66
N GLN A 48 -1.30 2.02 -2.35
CA GLN A 48 -0.32 2.87 -1.65
C GLN A 48 0.76 2.05 -0.91
N PRO A 49 1.73 1.44 -1.62
CA PRO A 49 2.93 0.83 -1.02
C PRO A 49 3.82 1.85 -0.27
N GLU A 50 3.49 3.13 -0.31
CA GLU A 50 4.21 4.26 0.30
C GLU A 50 3.94 4.41 1.80
N ARG A 51 2.87 3.78 2.32
CA ARG A 51 2.55 3.81 3.76
C ARG A 51 3.16 2.60 4.47
N PRO A 52 3.75 2.79 5.67
CA PRO A 52 4.44 1.72 6.40
C PRO A 52 3.51 0.54 6.74
N ASN A 53 2.23 0.81 7.02
CA ASN A 53 1.25 -0.22 7.31
C ASN A 53 0.89 -1.07 6.09
N SER A 54 0.75 -0.46 4.91
CA SER A 54 0.48 -1.17 3.65
C SER A 54 1.71 -1.97 3.21
N TYR A 55 2.92 -1.42 3.36
CA TYR A 55 4.16 -2.15 3.08
C TYR A 55 4.29 -3.43 3.90
N ARG A 56 3.98 -3.39 5.20
CA ARG A 56 4.00 -4.58 6.08
C ARG A 56 2.99 -5.66 5.68
N ILE A 57 1.79 -5.25 5.26
CA ILE A 57 0.76 -6.18 4.78
C ILE A 57 1.22 -6.84 3.47
N LEU A 58 1.79 -6.06 2.55
CA LEU A 58 2.30 -6.54 1.27
C LEU A 58 3.55 -7.42 1.41
N GLN A 59 4.42 -7.13 2.39
CA GLN A 59 5.57 -7.97 2.76
C GLN A 59 5.11 -9.31 3.35
N ARG A 60 4.12 -9.31 4.26
CA ARG A 60 3.53 -10.54 4.81
C ARG A 60 2.82 -11.40 3.76
N LEU A 61 2.29 -10.78 2.71
CA LEU A 61 1.65 -11.47 1.59
C LEU A 61 2.65 -12.05 0.57
N HIS A 62 3.98 -11.92 0.80
CA HIS A 62 5.04 -12.34 -0.15
C HIS A 62 4.87 -11.82 -1.58
N LYS A 63 4.08 -10.75 -1.77
CA LYS A 63 3.75 -10.16 -3.07
C LYS A 63 4.75 -9.09 -3.50
N ILE A 64 5.62 -8.63 -2.60
CA ILE A 64 6.71 -7.70 -2.88
C ILE A 64 8.01 -8.45 -2.63
N GLU A 65 8.85 -8.57 -3.65
CA GLU A 65 10.22 -9.05 -3.46
C GLU A 65 10.94 -8.08 -2.51
N PRO A 66 11.63 -8.58 -1.47
CA PRO A 66 12.42 -7.72 -0.59
C PRO A 66 13.36 -6.87 -1.45
N PRO A 67 13.54 -5.57 -1.15
CA PRO A 67 14.37 -4.69 -1.94
C PRO A 67 15.73 -5.35 -2.15
N LYS A 68 16.02 -5.70 -3.40
CA LYS A 68 17.25 -6.41 -3.77
C LYS A 68 18.38 -5.38 -3.69
N ARG A 69 19.47 -5.76 -3.02
CA ARG A 69 20.68 -4.94 -3.01
C ARG A 69 21.15 -4.85 -4.46
N PHE A 70 21.14 -3.64 -5.04
CA PHE A 70 21.68 -3.43 -6.37
C PHE A 70 23.16 -3.82 -6.37
N GLU A 71 23.57 -4.61 -7.36
CA GLU A 71 24.99 -4.80 -7.63
C GLU A 71 25.60 -3.45 -8.03
N LEU A 72 26.83 -3.18 -7.59
CA LEU A 72 27.51 -1.89 -7.75
C LEU A 72 27.59 -1.38 -9.21
N THR A 73 27.38 -2.26 -10.19
CA THR A 73 27.44 -2.02 -11.63
C THR A 73 26.08 -1.92 -12.32
N ALA A 74 24.98 -2.18 -11.62
CA ALA A 74 23.62 -2.21 -12.18
C ALA A 74 22.74 -1.06 -11.67
N ALA A 75 23.34 0.12 -11.46
CA ALA A 75 22.59 1.31 -11.08
C ALA A 75 21.60 1.67 -12.20
N PRO A 76 20.31 1.94 -11.88
CA PRO A 76 19.35 2.43 -12.85
C PRO A 76 19.85 3.69 -13.56
N ALA A 77 19.53 3.83 -14.84
CA ALA A 77 19.83 5.05 -15.58
C ALA A 77 19.19 6.26 -14.87
N GLY A 78 20.00 7.27 -14.59
CA GLY A 78 19.56 8.40 -13.80
C GLY A 78 20.20 9.72 -14.16
N GLU A 79 19.64 10.75 -13.56
CA GLU A 79 20.05 12.13 -13.68
C GLU A 79 20.80 12.51 -12.40
N PHE A 80 21.93 13.18 -12.54
CA PHE A 80 22.72 13.64 -11.39
C PHE A 80 22.42 15.10 -11.12
N LEU A 81 21.84 15.36 -9.96
CA LEU A 81 21.45 16.70 -9.50
C LEU A 81 22.48 17.22 -8.50
N ASN A 82 23.02 18.40 -8.80
CA ASN A 82 23.78 19.17 -7.82
C ASN A 82 22.82 19.87 -6.82
N ALA A 83 23.37 20.44 -5.74
CA ALA A 83 22.57 21.07 -4.70
C ALA A 83 21.65 22.19 -5.22
N LYS A 84 22.12 22.99 -6.20
CA LYS A 84 21.33 24.06 -6.82
C LYS A 84 20.16 23.50 -7.64
N GLN A 85 20.41 22.51 -8.49
CA GLN A 85 19.39 21.85 -9.30
C GLN A 85 18.36 21.13 -8.43
N LEU A 86 18.81 20.52 -7.33
CA LEU A 86 17.93 19.90 -6.34
C LEU A 86 17.01 20.96 -5.70
N TYR A 87 17.59 22.09 -5.28
CA TYR A 87 16.84 23.20 -4.71
C TYR A 87 15.83 23.76 -5.72
N ASP A 88 16.28 24.14 -6.91
CA ASP A 88 15.44 24.72 -7.98
C ASP A 88 14.27 23.78 -8.36
N ARG A 89 14.49 22.46 -8.34
CA ARG A 89 13.47 21.45 -8.67
C ARG A 89 12.36 21.39 -7.62
N TYR A 90 12.70 21.44 -6.34
CA TYR A 90 11.77 21.18 -5.26
C TYR A 90 11.27 22.44 -4.53
N VAL A 91 11.96 23.57 -4.64
CA VAL A 91 11.60 24.82 -3.97
C VAL A 91 10.26 25.38 -4.47
N ALA A 92 9.94 25.17 -5.75
CA ALA A 92 8.69 25.64 -6.35
C ALA A 92 7.47 24.80 -5.93
N MET A 93 7.68 23.62 -5.35
CA MET A 93 6.60 22.69 -5.00
C MET A 93 5.95 23.05 -3.66
N GLY A 94 4.63 22.99 -3.62
CA GLY A 94 3.87 23.13 -2.37
C GLY A 94 4.02 21.90 -1.46
N ALA A 95 3.62 21.99 -0.19
CA ALA A 95 3.73 20.89 0.77
C ALA A 95 3.05 19.58 0.30
N ALA A 96 1.90 19.68 -0.36
CA ALA A 96 1.19 18.52 -0.91
C ALA A 96 1.91 17.90 -2.11
N GLU A 97 2.53 18.72 -2.95
CA GLU A 97 3.29 18.26 -4.12
C GLU A 97 4.61 17.61 -3.69
N LEU A 98 5.31 18.19 -2.70
CA LEU A 98 6.48 17.59 -2.09
C LEU A 98 6.16 16.23 -1.46
N ALA A 99 5.04 16.12 -0.74
CA ALA A 99 4.62 14.85 -0.17
C ALA A 99 4.36 13.80 -1.25
N LYS A 100 3.73 14.19 -2.37
CA LYS A 100 3.49 13.31 -3.51
C LYS A 100 4.79 12.89 -4.20
N ALA A 101 5.71 13.82 -4.44
CA ALA A 101 7.02 13.54 -5.06
C ALA A 101 7.86 12.59 -4.19
N ASN A 102 7.89 12.82 -2.87
CA ASN A 102 8.57 11.93 -1.92
C ASN A 102 7.99 10.51 -1.95
N ALA A 103 6.66 10.41 -2.02
CA ALA A 103 5.98 9.13 -2.09
C ALA A 103 6.29 8.39 -3.40
N GLU A 104 6.35 9.10 -4.53
CA GLU A 104 6.76 8.54 -5.81
C GLU A 104 8.20 8.02 -5.80
N LEU A 105 9.13 8.75 -5.19
CA LEU A 105 10.52 8.30 -5.01
C LEU A 105 10.59 7.01 -4.19
N ALA A 106 9.86 6.95 -3.07
CA ALA A 106 9.78 5.75 -2.23
C ALA A 106 9.18 4.56 -3.00
N ARG A 107 8.11 4.78 -3.77
CA ARG A 107 7.49 3.76 -4.61
C ARG A 107 8.46 3.21 -5.66
N ASN A 108 9.20 4.09 -6.33
CA ASN A 108 10.19 3.70 -7.34
C ASN A 108 11.30 2.84 -6.74
N TYR A 109 11.78 3.19 -5.54
CA TYR A 109 12.75 2.40 -4.81
C TYR A 109 12.19 1.02 -4.44
N ILE A 110 10.97 0.94 -3.87
CA ILE A 110 10.32 -0.34 -3.51
C ILE A 110 10.12 -1.24 -4.73
N ARG A 111 9.84 -0.66 -5.91
CA ARG A 111 9.68 -1.40 -7.17
C ARG A 111 11.00 -1.69 -7.88
N ASN A 112 12.13 -1.50 -7.20
CA ASN A 112 13.48 -1.70 -7.73
C ASN A 112 13.72 -0.98 -9.07
N TYR A 113 13.10 0.19 -9.24
CA TYR A 113 13.20 1.02 -10.45
C TYR A 113 12.81 0.33 -11.78
N THR A 114 12.06 -0.78 -11.73
CA THR A 114 11.65 -1.55 -12.94
C THR A 114 10.59 -0.87 -13.80
N GLN A 115 9.81 0.07 -13.23
CA GLN A 115 8.72 0.78 -13.89
C GLN A 115 8.85 2.31 -13.80
N VAL A 116 10.08 2.83 -13.70
CA VAL A 116 10.30 4.28 -13.59
C VAL A 116 9.89 4.95 -14.88
N ARG A 117 8.99 5.93 -14.78
CA ARG A 117 8.70 6.86 -15.86
C ARG A 117 9.73 7.99 -15.80
N GLY A 118 10.86 7.82 -16.47
CA GLY A 118 11.92 8.83 -16.54
C GLY A 118 13.24 8.41 -15.91
N LEU A 119 14.09 9.39 -15.61
CA LEU A 119 15.42 9.19 -15.02
C LEU A 119 15.34 9.19 -13.49
N VAL A 120 16.09 8.29 -12.84
CA VAL A 120 16.22 8.27 -11.38
C VAL A 120 17.08 9.45 -10.93
N PRO A 121 16.60 10.33 -10.03
CA PRO A 121 17.41 11.45 -9.55
C PRO A 121 18.45 10.95 -8.53
N TYR A 122 19.72 11.15 -8.83
CA TYR A 122 20.85 10.93 -7.93
C TYR A 122 21.38 12.27 -7.44
N VAL A 123 21.71 12.35 -6.15
CA VAL A 123 22.27 13.56 -5.55
C VAL A 123 23.80 13.50 -5.65
N THR A 124 24.42 14.56 -6.16
CA THR A 124 25.87 14.71 -6.22
C THR A 124 26.32 16.01 -5.55
N GLY A 125 27.57 16.04 -5.12
CA GLY A 125 28.18 17.21 -4.47
C GLY A 125 28.72 16.90 -3.08
N ARG A 126 29.19 17.94 -2.40
CA ARG A 126 29.71 17.86 -1.04
C ARG A 126 28.66 18.29 -0.04
N TYR A 127 28.44 17.47 0.98
CA TYR A 127 27.44 17.71 2.00
C TYR A 127 28.06 17.50 3.39
N ILE A 128 27.79 18.43 4.30
CA ILE A 128 28.11 18.31 5.72
C ILE A 128 26.92 17.65 6.41
N MET A 129 27.16 16.53 7.09
CA MET A 129 26.13 15.87 7.90
C MET A 129 25.83 16.71 9.13
N MET A 130 24.58 17.11 9.29
CA MET A 130 24.09 17.91 10.40
C MET A 130 23.50 17.03 11.49
N GLU A 131 22.69 16.05 11.08
CA GLU A 131 22.02 15.12 11.98
C GLU A 131 21.86 13.77 11.28
N ALA A 132 21.81 12.69 12.05
CA ALA A 132 21.47 11.38 11.54
C ALA A 132 20.47 10.71 12.48
N ARG A 133 19.46 10.08 11.90
CA ARG A 133 18.45 9.30 12.61
C ARG A 133 18.45 7.88 12.07
N GLU A 134 18.48 6.90 12.97
CA GLU A 134 18.30 5.50 12.60
C GLU A 134 16.85 5.26 12.15
N LEU A 135 16.69 4.45 11.10
CA LEU A 135 15.39 4.06 10.59
C LEU A 135 14.71 3.10 11.57
N GLY A 136 13.44 3.38 11.87
CA GLY A 136 12.65 2.63 12.85
C GLY A 136 11.45 1.89 12.26
N PRO A 137 10.63 1.25 13.10
CA PRO A 137 9.45 0.49 12.66
C PRO A 137 8.35 1.33 12.01
N ASN A 138 8.40 2.66 12.15
CA ASN A 138 7.44 3.60 11.59
C ASN A 138 7.87 4.13 10.21
N ASP A 139 9.10 3.85 9.80
CA ASP A 139 9.64 4.25 8.50
C ASP A 139 9.29 3.21 7.43
N VAL A 140 9.21 3.65 6.17
CA VAL A 140 8.95 2.76 5.02
C VAL A 140 10.03 1.69 4.90
N PHE A 141 11.28 2.08 5.15
CA PHE A 141 12.42 1.18 5.29
C PHE A 141 12.74 1.05 6.76
N THR A 142 12.72 -0.17 7.29
CA THR A 142 12.90 -0.43 8.73
C THR A 142 14.36 -0.69 9.13
N SER A 143 15.31 -0.45 8.22
CA SER A 143 16.74 -0.67 8.44
C SER A 143 17.55 0.33 7.63
N GLY A 144 18.52 0.98 8.26
CA GLY A 144 19.38 2.01 7.67
C GLY A 144 19.34 3.31 8.45
N MET A 145 19.72 4.41 7.81
CA MET A 145 19.79 5.74 8.41
C MET A 145 19.26 6.82 7.47
N VAL A 146 18.66 7.85 8.05
CA VAL A 146 18.35 9.12 7.38
C VAL A 146 19.35 10.15 7.88
N ALA A 147 20.05 10.81 6.98
CA ALA A 147 20.94 11.91 7.32
C ALA A 147 20.32 13.23 6.86
N LEU A 148 20.25 14.19 7.77
CA LEU A 148 20.06 15.59 7.43
C LEU A 148 21.42 16.15 7.07
N THR A 149 21.54 16.72 5.88
CA THR A 149 22.80 17.27 5.39
C THR A 149 22.61 18.68 4.88
N ASN A 150 23.68 19.48 4.97
CA ASN A 150 23.74 20.80 4.37
C ASN A 150 24.74 20.76 3.20
N ALA A 151 24.38 21.35 2.07
CA ALA A 151 25.26 21.41 0.90
C ALA A 151 26.40 22.40 1.18
N VAL A 152 27.64 22.00 0.83
CA VAL A 152 28.82 22.88 0.91
C VAL A 152 28.89 23.79 -0.31
N ASP A 153 28.52 23.26 -1.48
CA ASP A 153 28.45 24.03 -2.72
C ASP A 153 27.12 24.78 -2.75
N HIS A 154 27.08 25.95 -2.10
CA HIS A 154 26.11 26.99 -2.41
C HIS A 154 26.52 27.57 -3.76
N GLY A 155 25.98 27.01 -4.85
CA GLY A 155 26.42 27.26 -6.22
C GLY A 155 26.96 28.67 -6.46
N GLU A 156 28.25 28.75 -6.79
CA GLU A 156 28.81 29.86 -7.55
C GLU A 156 28.19 29.89 -8.96
#